data_AF-A0A0L7M6E9-F1
#
_entry.id   AF-A0A0L7M6E9-F1
#
_cell.length_a   1.000
_cell.length_b   1.000
_cell.length_c   1.000
_cell.angle_alpha   90.00
_cell.angle_beta   90.00
_cell.angle_gamma   90.00
#
_symmetry.space_group_name_H-M   'P 1'
#
loop_
_entity.id
_entity.type
_entity.pdbx_description
1 polymer ?
#
loop_
_entity_poly.entity_id
_entity_poly.type
_entity_poly.pdbx_seq_one_letter_code
_entity_poly.pdbx_strand_id
1 'polypeptide(L)'
;MATNTIEKINCKWTDTNDKHEYASEHDKYQGPCTGKDTKFVIGTPWKKEENEVNQIHKDVLLPPRRRHMCTSNLENLNVYSIELTGVNASHSFLGDLLLAAKYERKHIKNNLRKDILGICTDIKYRFADLGDIIRGKDM
;
A
#
# COMPACT_ATOMS: atom_id res chain seq x y z
N MET A 1 15.21 -12.70 32.31
CA MET A 1 15.09 -11.59 31.35
C MET A 1 14.97 -12.19 29.95
N ALA A 2 13.76 -12.24 29.40
CA ALA A 2 13.55 -12.77 28.05
C ALA A 2 13.91 -11.66 27.04
N THR A 3 15.03 -11.82 26.35
CA THR A 3 15.39 -11.01 25.19
C THR A 3 14.45 -11.36 24.04
N ASN A 4 13.43 -10.54 23.83
CA ASN A 4 12.59 -10.62 22.62
C ASN A 4 13.42 -10.11 21.43
N THR A 5 14.22 -11.01 20.85
CA THR A 5 14.74 -10.83 19.51
C THR A 5 13.55 -10.98 18.57
N ILE A 6 12.94 -9.86 18.16
CA ILE A 6 12.08 -9.88 16.98
C ILE A 6 12.99 -10.31 15.84
N GLU A 7 12.91 -11.58 15.46
CA GLU A 7 13.53 -12.07 14.23
C GLU A 7 13.11 -11.11 13.12
N LYS A 8 14.10 -10.46 12.52
CA LYS A 8 13.87 -9.74 11.27
C LYS A 8 13.36 -10.79 10.30
N ILE A 9 12.05 -10.80 10.06
CA ILE A 9 11.46 -11.53 8.94
C ILE A 9 12.11 -10.92 7.69
N ASN A 10 13.21 -11.53 7.24
CA ASN A 10 13.98 -11.09 6.09
C ASN A 10 13.34 -11.68 4.84
N CYS A 11 12.10 -11.26 4.63
CA CYS A 11 11.29 -11.53 3.47
C CYS A 11 11.92 -10.78 2.28
N LYS A 12 12.88 -11.43 1.61
CA LYS A 12 13.35 -11.08 0.25
C LYS A 12 12.30 -11.54 -0.77
N TRP A 13 11.11 -10.96 -0.72
CA TRP A 13 10.15 -11.06 -1.82
C TRP A 13 10.48 -9.90 -2.76
N THR A 14 11.18 -10.20 -3.85
CA THR A 14 11.38 -9.28 -4.98
C THR A 14 10.41 -9.56 -6.12
N ASP A 15 9.74 -10.70 -6.06
CA ASP A 15 8.81 -11.14 -7.09
C ASP A 15 7.46 -10.46 -6.81
N THR A 16 7.01 -9.69 -7.78
CA THR A 16 5.72 -8.99 -7.78
C THR A 16 5.04 -9.32 -9.09
N ASN A 17 3.72 -9.50 -9.06
CA ASN A 17 2.93 -9.74 -10.26
C ASN A 17 2.45 -8.42 -10.90
N ASP A 18 3.13 -7.31 -10.59
CA ASP A 18 2.86 -6.00 -11.19
C ASP A 18 3.17 -6.02 -12.70
N LYS A 19 2.23 -5.50 -13.51
CA LYS A 19 2.33 -5.48 -14.97
C LYS A 19 2.87 -4.18 -15.56
N HIS A 20 3.24 -3.19 -14.75
CA HIS A 20 3.66 -1.91 -15.29
C HIS A 20 4.78 -2.08 -16.33
N GLU A 21 4.49 -1.70 -17.57
CA GLU A 21 5.46 -1.56 -18.66
C GLU A 21 5.90 -0.10 -18.72
N TYR A 22 7.19 0.16 -18.54
CA TYR A 22 7.72 1.52 -18.49
C TYR A 22 8.35 1.92 -19.82
N ALA A 23 7.95 3.09 -20.33
CA ALA A 23 8.41 3.63 -21.60
C ALA A 23 9.83 4.24 -21.55
N SER A 24 10.40 4.49 -20.37
CA SER A 24 11.73 5.12 -20.21
C SER A 24 12.46 4.71 -18.92
N GLU A 25 13.78 4.90 -18.89
CA GLU A 25 14.60 4.64 -17.70
C GLU A 25 14.30 5.57 -16.49
N HIS A 26 13.60 6.69 -16.72
CA HIS A 26 13.32 7.68 -15.68
C HIS A 26 12.03 7.41 -14.89
N ASP A 27 11.14 6.56 -15.43
CA ASP A 27 9.89 6.16 -14.78
C ASP A 27 9.97 4.75 -14.18
N LYS A 28 11.14 4.33 -13.68
CA LYS A 28 11.29 2.97 -13.14
C LYS A 28 10.41 2.76 -11.91
N TYR A 29 9.68 1.65 -11.88
CA TYR A 29 9.05 1.14 -10.67
C TYR A 29 10.05 1.05 -9.52
N GLN A 30 9.69 1.60 -8.36
CA GLN A 30 10.49 1.53 -7.13
C GLN A 30 9.80 0.74 -6.02
N GLY A 31 8.76 -0.02 -6.37
CA GLY A 31 7.94 -0.77 -5.43
C GLY A 31 6.56 -0.14 -5.18
N PRO A 32 5.80 -0.68 -4.22
CA PRO A 32 4.40 -0.31 -3.96
C PRO A 32 4.09 1.16 -3.70
N CYS A 33 5.10 1.98 -3.34
CA CYS A 33 4.93 3.42 -3.13
C CYS A 33 5.21 4.28 -4.39
N THR A 34 5.45 3.67 -5.55
CA THR A 34 5.73 4.41 -6.80
C THR A 34 4.57 5.33 -7.16
N GLY A 35 4.86 6.57 -7.54
CA GLY A 35 3.84 7.58 -7.88
C GLY A 35 3.00 8.09 -6.69
N LYS A 36 3.25 7.63 -5.46
CA LYS A 36 2.54 8.10 -4.26
C LYS A 36 3.34 9.23 -3.61
N ASP A 37 2.65 10.31 -3.21
CA ASP A 37 3.30 11.41 -2.50
C ASP A 37 3.90 10.93 -1.17
N THR A 38 5.07 11.44 -0.85
CA THR A 38 5.88 11.05 0.31
C THR A 38 5.63 11.91 1.53
N LYS A 39 4.93 13.05 1.39
CA LYS A 39 4.80 14.02 2.47
C LYS A 39 3.46 13.88 3.20
N PHE A 40 3.50 13.23 4.36
CA PHE A 40 2.42 13.36 5.33
C PHE A 40 2.53 14.73 6.03
N VAL A 41 1.95 15.76 5.43
CA VAL A 41 1.94 17.12 5.99
C VAL A 41 0.75 17.26 6.95
N ILE A 42 1.04 17.63 8.20
CA ILE A 42 0.00 17.95 9.17
C ILE A 42 -0.76 19.18 8.68
N GLY A 43 -2.10 19.11 8.70
CA GLY A 43 -2.96 20.19 8.21
C GLY A 43 -3.37 20.06 6.74
N THR A 44 -2.92 19.01 6.03
CA THR A 44 -3.46 18.72 4.68
C THR A 44 -4.97 18.44 4.79
N PRO A 45 -5.82 19.22 4.09
CA PRO A 45 -7.26 19.03 4.13
C PRO A 45 -7.64 17.73 3.42
N TRP A 46 -8.72 17.13 3.89
CA TRP A 46 -9.33 16.00 3.22
C TRP A 46 -10.07 16.52 1.99
N LYS A 47 -10.02 15.79 0.89
CA LYS A 47 -10.56 16.22 -0.40
C LYS A 47 -11.47 15.15 -0.98
N LYS A 48 -12.44 15.58 -1.78
CA LYS A 48 -13.23 14.70 -2.65
C LYS A 48 -12.40 14.36 -3.89
N GLU A 49 -12.55 13.16 -4.42
CA GLU A 49 -11.88 12.71 -5.65
C GLU A 49 -12.90 12.27 -6.68
N GLU A 50 -13.47 13.22 -7.42
CA GLU A 50 -14.66 13.00 -8.27
C GLU A 50 -14.46 11.98 -9.39
N ASN A 51 -13.20 11.76 -9.81
CA ASN A 51 -12.83 10.88 -10.92
C ASN A 51 -12.19 9.56 -10.47
N GLU A 52 -11.82 9.42 -9.20
CA GLU A 52 -11.11 8.24 -8.68
C GLU A 52 -11.99 7.38 -7.76
N VAL A 53 -13.14 7.91 -7.30
CA VAL A 53 -14.07 7.20 -6.41
C VAL A 53 -15.33 6.75 -7.16
N ASN A 54 -16.02 5.75 -6.59
CA ASN A 54 -17.31 5.33 -7.09
C ASN A 54 -18.30 6.52 -7.08
N GLN A 55 -19.25 6.55 -8.02
CA GLN A 55 -20.29 7.59 -8.06
C GLN A 55 -21.05 7.73 -6.72
N ILE A 56 -21.23 6.63 -5.99
CA ILE A 56 -21.89 6.59 -4.67
C ILE A 56 -21.05 7.32 -3.59
N HIS A 57 -19.75 7.49 -3.80
CA HIS A 57 -18.79 8.04 -2.83
C HIS A 57 -18.25 9.42 -3.22
N LYS A 58 -18.82 10.09 -4.24
CA LYS A 58 -18.36 11.41 -4.71
C LYS A 58 -18.34 12.49 -3.62
N ASP A 59 -19.23 12.40 -2.64
CA ASP A 59 -19.30 13.35 -1.53
C ASP A 59 -18.43 12.97 -0.32
N VAL A 60 -17.76 11.83 -0.36
CA VAL A 60 -16.86 11.37 0.69
C VAL A 60 -15.56 12.16 0.65
N LEU A 61 -15.15 12.65 1.82
CA LEU A 61 -13.84 13.26 2.00
C LEU A 61 -12.80 12.16 2.23
N LEU A 62 -11.85 12.03 1.32
CA LEU A 62 -10.78 11.07 1.45
C LEU A 62 -9.62 11.65 2.28
N PRO A 63 -9.15 10.92 3.31
CA PRO A 63 -7.99 11.32 4.05
C PRO A 63 -6.74 11.25 3.15
N PRO A 64 -5.80 12.21 3.26
CA PRO A 64 -4.52 12.16 2.52
C PRO A 64 -3.76 10.84 2.70
N ARG A 65 -3.93 10.21 3.87
CA ARG A 65 -3.39 8.88 4.19
C ARG A 65 -3.83 7.78 3.21
N ARG A 66 -5.12 7.73 2.84
CA ARG A 66 -5.68 6.73 1.92
C ARG A 66 -5.26 7.01 0.48
N ARG A 67 -5.25 8.29 0.09
CA ARG A 67 -4.87 8.75 -1.26
C ARG A 67 -3.43 8.41 -1.63
N HIS A 68 -2.52 8.48 -0.66
CA HIS A 68 -1.09 8.21 -0.87
C HIS A 68 -0.65 6.89 -0.20
N MET A 69 -1.54 5.92 -0.13
CA MET A 69 -1.24 4.57 0.37
C MET A 69 -0.36 3.79 -0.63
N CYS A 70 0.66 3.08 -0.14
CA CYS A 70 1.58 2.31 -0.96
C CYS A 70 0.96 1.01 -1.49
N THR A 71 0.11 1.12 -2.52
CA THR A 71 -0.63 0.01 -3.14
C THR A 71 -0.46 -0.04 -4.66
N SER A 72 0.55 0.65 -5.21
CA SER A 72 0.77 0.75 -6.66
C SER A 72 0.89 -0.61 -7.36
N ASN A 73 1.50 -1.61 -6.70
CA ASN A 73 1.55 -2.99 -7.21
C ASN A 73 0.17 -3.65 -7.27
N LEU A 74 -0.67 -3.42 -6.26
CA LEU A 74 -2.02 -3.98 -6.20
C LEU A 74 -2.93 -3.34 -7.24
N GLU A 75 -2.76 -2.04 -7.48
CA GLU A 75 -3.47 -1.28 -8.52
C GLU A 75 -3.12 -1.77 -9.94
N ASN A 76 -1.95 -2.40 -10.11
CA ASN A 76 -1.42 -2.82 -11.40
C ASN A 76 -1.11 -4.32 -11.48
N LEU A 77 -1.85 -5.14 -10.73
CA LEU A 77 -1.71 -6.60 -10.81
C LEU A 77 -1.95 -7.10 -12.24
N ASN A 78 -1.05 -7.98 -12.69
CA ASN A 78 -1.25 -8.78 -13.88
C ASN A 78 -2.17 -9.96 -13.56
N VAL A 79 -3.47 -9.71 -13.49
CA VAL A 79 -4.47 -10.77 -13.19
C VAL A 79 -4.47 -11.93 -14.21
N TYR A 80 -3.77 -11.79 -15.33
CA TYR A 80 -3.61 -12.82 -16.35
C TYR A 80 -2.27 -13.57 -16.24
N SER A 81 -1.41 -13.21 -15.28
CA SER A 81 -0.14 -13.94 -15.06
C SER A 81 -0.42 -15.35 -14.55
N ILE A 82 0.46 -16.29 -14.89
CA ILE A 82 0.30 -17.70 -14.51
C ILE A 82 0.30 -17.87 -12.98
N GLU A 83 0.99 -16.97 -12.28
CA GLU A 83 1.05 -16.88 -10.83
C GLU A 83 -0.28 -16.46 -10.21
N LEU A 84 -1.13 -15.71 -10.93
CA LEU A 84 -2.41 -15.18 -10.45
C LEU A 84 -3.66 -15.87 -11.04
N THR A 85 -3.50 -16.80 -12.00
CA THR A 85 -4.62 -17.54 -12.60
C THR A 85 -4.71 -19.02 -12.18
N GLY A 86 -3.69 -19.55 -11.49
CA GLY A 86 -3.59 -20.96 -11.12
C GLY A 86 -3.90 -21.29 -9.65
N VAL A 87 -3.60 -22.53 -9.24
CA VAL A 87 -3.74 -22.98 -7.84
C VAL A 87 -2.93 -22.15 -6.84
N ASN A 88 -1.90 -21.46 -7.31
CA ASN A 88 -1.04 -20.60 -6.51
C ASN A 88 -1.52 -19.15 -6.44
N ALA A 89 -2.62 -18.79 -7.10
CA ALA A 89 -3.11 -17.41 -7.18
C ALA A 89 -3.25 -16.74 -5.81
N SER A 90 -3.77 -17.48 -4.83
CA SER A 90 -3.92 -16.98 -3.45
C SER A 90 -2.58 -16.70 -2.77
N HIS A 91 -1.57 -17.55 -2.99
CA HIS A 91 -0.22 -17.37 -2.44
C HIS A 91 0.51 -16.20 -3.11
N SER A 92 0.41 -16.10 -4.43
CA SER A 92 1.02 -15.01 -5.20
C SER A 92 0.41 -13.66 -4.82
N PHE A 93 -0.94 -13.59 -4.74
CA PHE A 93 -1.64 -12.40 -4.28
C PHE A 93 -1.27 -12.02 -2.84
N LEU A 94 -1.16 -13.01 -1.94
CA LEU A 94 -0.69 -12.77 -0.57
C LEU A 94 0.73 -12.19 -0.56
N GLY A 95 1.61 -12.64 -1.46
CA GLY A 95 2.95 -12.09 -1.64
C GLY A 95 2.93 -10.60 -1.98
N ASP A 96 2.17 -10.22 -3.00
CA ASP A 96 2.00 -8.82 -3.41
C ASP A 96 1.37 -7.96 -2.31
N LEU A 97 0.41 -8.51 -1.59
CA LEU A 97 -0.22 -7.84 -0.46
C LEU A 97 0.77 -7.56 0.68
N LEU A 98 1.57 -8.56 1.05
CA LEU A 98 2.60 -8.41 2.08
C LEU A 98 3.70 -7.44 1.65
N LEU A 99 4.02 -7.41 0.35
CA LEU A 99 4.95 -6.45 -0.22
C LEU A 99 4.43 -5.01 -0.06
N ALA A 100 3.15 -4.76 -0.39
CA ALA A 100 2.50 -3.47 -0.17
C ALA A 100 2.56 -3.04 1.31
N ALA A 101 2.16 -3.93 2.22
CA ALA A 101 2.18 -3.66 3.66
C ALA A 101 3.60 -3.36 4.21
N LYS A 102 4.62 -4.05 3.71
CA LYS A 102 6.03 -3.82 4.07
C LYS A 102 6.48 -2.42 3.65
N TYR A 103 6.15 -2.01 2.42
CA TYR A 103 6.50 -0.69 1.90
C TYR A 103 5.73 0.42 2.60
N GLU A 104 4.46 0.20 2.90
CA GLU A 104 3.63 1.11 3.70
C GLU A 104 4.24 1.36 5.08
N ARG A 105 4.66 0.32 5.80
CA ARG A 105 5.37 0.45 7.08
C ARG A 105 6.67 1.24 6.93
N LYS A 106 7.47 0.96 5.88
CA LYS A 106 8.72 1.67 5.61
C LYS A 106 8.47 3.15 5.34
N HIS A 107 7.43 3.46 4.59
CA HIS A 107 6.99 4.81 4.30
C HIS A 107 6.62 5.57 5.58
N ILE A 108 5.82 4.94 6.46
CA ILE A 108 5.47 5.52 7.76
C ILE A 108 6.72 5.86 8.57
N LYS A 109 7.63 4.89 8.70
CA LYS A 109 8.87 5.05 9.49
C LYS A 109 9.73 6.21 8.99
N ASN A 110 9.80 6.42 7.67
CA ASN A 110 10.67 7.42 7.07
C ASN A 110 10.04 8.82 7.07
N ASN A 111 8.72 8.93 6.98
CA ASN A 111 8.03 10.21 6.72
C ASN A 111 7.29 10.76 7.94
N LEU A 112 7.00 9.95 8.96
CA LEU A 112 6.29 10.40 10.16
C LEU A 112 7.25 10.62 11.33
N ARG A 113 7.46 11.88 11.71
CA ARG A 113 8.08 12.27 12.98
C ARG A 113 7.02 12.25 14.09
N LYS A 114 6.58 11.06 14.48
CA LYS A 114 5.64 10.83 15.58
C LYS A 114 6.30 10.01 16.70
N ASP A 115 5.72 10.07 17.88
CA ASP A 115 6.04 9.13 18.96
C ASP A 115 5.57 7.70 18.60
N ILE A 116 5.97 6.72 19.41
CA ILE A 116 5.65 5.32 19.16
C ILE A 116 4.12 5.11 19.10
N LEU A 117 3.36 5.80 19.95
CA LEU A 117 1.91 5.68 19.98
C LEU A 117 1.26 6.22 18.68
N GLY A 118 1.72 7.36 18.19
CA GLY A 118 1.28 7.94 16.92
C GLY A 118 1.60 7.02 15.73
N ILE A 119 2.78 6.40 15.72
CA ILE A 119 3.17 5.42 14.68
C ILE A 119 2.25 4.19 14.72
N CYS A 120 1.99 3.62 15.91
CA CYS A 120 1.10 2.47 16.06
C CYS A 120 -0.33 2.79 15.59
N THR A 121 -0.80 3.99 15.89
CA THR A 121 -2.13 4.47 15.48
C THR A 121 -2.23 4.56 13.95
N ASP A 122 -1.22 5.14 13.30
CA ASP A 122 -1.19 5.25 11.83
C ASP A 122 -1.11 3.88 11.15
N ILE A 123 -0.32 2.95 11.69
CA ILE A 123 -0.24 1.57 11.19
C ILE A 123 -1.61 0.89 11.31
N LYS A 124 -2.31 1.05 12.44
CA LYS A 124 -3.63 0.45 12.65
C LYS A 124 -4.64 0.91 11.59
N TYR A 125 -4.69 2.21 11.31
CA TYR A 125 -5.60 2.74 10.30
C TYR A 125 -5.21 2.35 8.88
N ARG A 126 -3.91 2.27 8.56
CA ARG A 126 -3.47 1.82 7.22
C ARG A 126 -3.77 0.34 7.00
N PHE A 127 -3.66 -0.49 8.05
CA PHE A 127 -4.06 -1.89 8.00
C PHE A 127 -5.57 -2.05 7.78
N ALA A 128 -6.40 -1.22 8.43
CA ALA A 128 -7.85 -1.25 8.23
C ALA A 128 -8.24 -0.90 6.78
N ASP A 129 -7.71 0.20 6.24
CA ASP A 129 -7.92 0.59 4.84
C ASP A 129 -7.48 -0.52 3.87
N LEU A 130 -6.29 -1.10 4.07
CA LEU A 130 -5.81 -2.20 3.23
C LEU A 130 -6.76 -3.40 3.29
N GLY A 131 -7.32 -3.69 4.46
CA GLY A 131 -8.34 -4.71 4.65
C GLY A 131 -9.67 -4.40 3.95
N ASP A 132 -10.09 -3.14 3.90
CA ASP A 132 -11.29 -2.72 3.15
C ASP A 132 -11.05 -2.80 1.63
N ILE A 133 -9.86 -2.44 1.14
CA ILE A 133 -9.46 -2.58 -0.27
C ILE A 133 -9.57 -4.05 -0.71
N ILE A 134 -8.94 -4.97 0.01
CA ILE A 134 -8.95 -6.41 -0.34
C ILE A 134 -10.38 -6.99 -0.33
N ARG A 135 -11.23 -6.51 0.59
CA ARG A 135 -12.62 -6.99 0.70
C ARG A 135 -13.57 -6.32 -0.29
N GLY A 136 -13.10 -5.36 -1.09
CA GLY A 136 -13.94 -4.58 -2.00
C GLY A 136 -14.95 -3.69 -1.27
N LYS A 137 -14.59 -3.20 -0.08
CA LYS A 137 -15.41 -2.31 0.78
C LYS A 137 -14.83 -0.91 0.93
N ASP A 138 -13.68 -0.66 0.32
CA ASP A 138 -13.08 0.67 0.25
C ASP A 138 -13.94 1.61 -0.62
N MET A 139 -13.91 2.91 -0.29
CA MET A 139 -14.83 3.94 -0.81
C MET A 139 -14.30 4.64 -2.06
#